data_AF-A0A9P8MWM7-F1
#
_entry.id   AF-A0A9P8MWM7-F1
#
_cell.length_a   1.000
_cell.length_b   1.000
_cell.length_c   1.000
_cell.angle_alpha   90.00
_cell.angle_beta   90.00
_cell.angle_gamma   90.00
#
_symmetry.space_group_name_H-M   'P 1'
#
loop_
_entity.id
_entity.type
_entity.pdbx_description
1 polymer ?
#
loop_
_entity_poly.entity_id
_entity_poly.type
_entity_poly.pdbx_seq_one_letter_code
_entity_poly.pdbx_strand_id
1 'polypeptide(L)'
;MRISILAATLLFRNGLAVDDLEPSAAQRYRLDFSETLENSANEQGRNYARGEQIAASDYKENETPPEYNPTITGGGPEPTDNPCPPDQRKCGAKWARRDVTENASQVEQNAGMKDCHGECVKAGAKFCPKGMEDCYGECVKAGAKCCPKGMEDCYGECVKVGAKCCPKGMEDCHGECIRIEDKCCKNGPCPKETCQPGLQWAFYQGRRVDTTQPGGVPYNKIPSSSWYTSFDIQTFLQGQTPFIKGTTKIFGLDQGDPSYRNSRTVYGSEVPTREYSVILHIGYFHPKKAGKYTFTPLYVDEAVLAWFGDKAKYGFTNTNMEVHGNWNAPSTPFTYTVQRAGDYIPFRLMWANAQGGNGFSFLVNDPDGVQVVSREKPLIDDQFVFGCGAESRAPPFNF
;
A
#
# COMPACT_ATOMS: atom_id res chain seq x y z
N MET A 1 -56.68 -5.96 -4.70
CA MET A 1 -57.84 -5.40 -3.98
C MET A 1 -57.33 -4.23 -3.12
N ARG A 2 -57.79 -3.00 -3.38
CA ARG A 2 -57.27 -1.75 -2.82
C ARG A 2 -57.95 -1.41 -1.48
N ILE A 3 -57.24 -1.57 -0.36
CA ILE A 3 -57.44 -0.92 0.95
C ILE A 3 -56.08 -1.01 1.66
N SER A 4 -55.45 -0.03 2.30
CA SER A 4 -55.42 1.44 2.25
C SER A 4 -54.12 1.84 2.96
N ILE A 5 -53.30 2.67 2.32
CA ILE A 5 -51.98 3.16 2.77
C ILE A 5 -52.08 4.14 3.97
N LEU A 6 -53.21 4.18 4.70
CA LEU A 6 -53.47 5.19 5.73
C LEU A 6 -53.12 4.79 7.19
N ALA A 7 -52.80 3.52 7.47
CA ALA A 7 -52.52 3.09 8.85
C ALA A 7 -51.06 3.28 9.29
N ALA A 8 -50.11 3.35 8.36
CA ALA A 8 -48.68 3.46 8.70
C ALA A 8 -48.25 4.88 9.10
N THR A 9 -49.01 5.92 8.69
CA THR A 9 -48.66 7.32 8.95
C THR A 9 -49.14 7.83 10.31
N LEU A 10 -50.02 7.11 11.02
CA LEU A 10 -50.52 7.53 12.34
C LEU A 10 -49.68 7.03 13.53
N LEU A 11 -48.79 6.06 13.35
CA LEU A 11 -48.02 5.45 14.44
C LEU A 11 -46.72 6.19 14.79
N PHE A 12 -46.23 7.10 13.93
CA PHE A 12 -45.03 7.89 14.22
C PHE A 12 -45.26 9.17 15.02
N ARG A 13 -46.52 9.52 15.35
CA ARG A 13 -46.84 10.81 15.99
C ARG A 13 -47.09 10.77 17.51
N ASN A 14 -47.10 9.61 18.15
CA ASN A 14 -47.43 9.49 19.59
C ASN A 14 -46.45 8.67 20.46
N GLY A 15 -45.25 8.33 19.98
CA GLY A 15 -44.16 7.86 20.87
C GLY A 15 -44.46 6.63 21.74
N LEU A 16 -45.06 5.57 21.19
CA LEU A 16 -45.29 4.30 21.88
C LEU A 16 -44.35 3.21 21.34
N ALA A 17 -43.68 2.50 22.27
CA ALA A 17 -42.76 1.41 22.00
C ALA A 17 -43.48 0.12 21.53
N VAL A 18 -42.78 -0.69 20.73
CA VAL A 18 -43.27 -1.94 20.12
C VAL A 18 -43.13 -3.11 21.09
N ASP A 19 -43.63 -2.99 22.32
CA ASP A 19 -43.53 -4.06 23.34
C ASP A 19 -44.87 -4.61 23.84
N ASP A 20 -46.02 -4.19 23.26
CA ASP A 20 -47.36 -4.67 23.70
C ASP A 20 -48.20 -5.31 22.57
N LEU A 21 -47.63 -6.19 21.74
CA LEU A 21 -48.41 -7.00 20.79
C LEU A 21 -48.28 -8.51 21.03
N GLU A 22 -49.44 -9.13 21.25
CA GLU A 22 -49.68 -10.55 21.57
C GLU A 22 -49.04 -11.56 20.58
N PRO A 23 -48.66 -12.78 21.03
CA PRO A 23 -47.76 -13.70 20.29
C PRO A 23 -48.38 -14.48 19.13
N SER A 24 -49.53 -14.07 18.59
CA SER A 24 -50.24 -14.84 17.53
C SER A 24 -50.37 -14.13 16.17
N ALA A 25 -49.91 -12.88 16.04
CA ALA A 25 -49.91 -12.15 14.76
C ALA A 25 -48.56 -12.22 14.00
N ALA A 26 -47.44 -12.45 14.71
CA ALA A 26 -46.09 -12.46 14.13
C ALA A 26 -45.78 -13.70 13.25
N GLN A 27 -46.52 -14.79 13.41
CA GLN A 27 -46.32 -16.02 12.62
C GLN A 27 -46.99 -15.99 11.24
N ARG A 28 -47.98 -15.12 10.99
CA ARG A 28 -48.59 -15.00 9.66
C ARG A 28 -47.81 -14.12 8.69
N TYR A 29 -46.96 -13.22 9.19
CA TYR A 29 -46.10 -12.38 8.34
C TYR A 29 -44.82 -13.07 7.85
N ARG A 30 -44.44 -14.22 8.43
CA ARG A 30 -43.23 -14.95 8.06
C ARG A 30 -43.39 -15.92 6.88
N LEU A 31 -44.62 -16.25 6.48
CA LEU A 31 -44.87 -17.21 5.40
C LEU A 31 -44.97 -16.53 4.01
N ASP A 32 -45.55 -15.34 3.91
CA ASP A 32 -45.73 -14.65 2.61
C ASP A 32 -44.44 -14.07 2.01
N PHE A 33 -43.39 -13.86 2.80
CA PHE A 33 -42.12 -13.29 2.32
C PHE A 33 -41.18 -14.30 1.65
N SER A 34 -41.39 -15.61 1.87
CA SER A 34 -40.52 -16.65 1.28
C SER A 34 -40.91 -17.00 -0.17
N GLU A 35 -42.20 -16.90 -0.52
CA GLU A 35 -42.70 -17.23 -1.86
C GLU A 35 -42.39 -16.16 -2.92
N THR A 36 -42.09 -14.92 -2.52
CA THR A 36 -41.79 -13.84 -3.47
C THR A 36 -40.31 -13.78 -3.88
N LEU A 37 -39.40 -14.38 -3.10
CA LEU A 37 -37.96 -14.35 -3.39
C LEU A 37 -37.55 -15.47 -4.37
N GLU A 38 -38.19 -16.64 -4.32
CA GLU A 38 -37.88 -17.76 -5.23
C GLU A 38 -38.29 -17.51 -6.69
N ASN A 39 -39.26 -16.62 -6.93
CA ASN A 39 -39.69 -16.30 -8.30
C ASN A 39 -38.82 -15.23 -9.00
N SER A 40 -38.01 -14.46 -8.27
CA SER A 40 -37.11 -13.45 -8.87
C SER A 40 -35.74 -14.00 -9.31
N ALA A 41 -35.31 -15.13 -8.74
CA ALA A 41 -34.03 -15.77 -9.08
C ALA A 41 -34.06 -16.52 -10.42
N ASN A 42 -35.24 -16.86 -10.95
CA ASN A 42 -35.40 -17.66 -12.17
C ASN A 42 -35.55 -16.84 -13.48
N GLU A 43 -35.63 -15.51 -13.40
CA GLU A 43 -35.67 -14.63 -14.59
C GLU A 43 -34.30 -14.03 -14.94
N GLN A 44 -33.36 -13.94 -14.00
CA GLN A 44 -32.00 -13.42 -14.28
C GLN A 44 -31.04 -14.46 -14.90
N GLY A 45 -31.38 -15.75 -14.85
CA GLY A 45 -30.55 -16.84 -15.38
C GLY A 45 -30.71 -17.16 -16.87
N ARG A 46 -31.58 -16.45 -17.61
CA ARG A 46 -31.89 -16.77 -19.02
C ARG A 46 -31.43 -15.75 -20.07
N ASN A 47 -30.77 -14.66 -19.69
CA ASN A 47 -30.32 -13.61 -20.62
C ASN A 47 -28.80 -13.58 -20.90
N TYR A 48 -28.03 -14.61 -20.52
CA TYR A 48 -26.58 -14.70 -20.79
C TYR A 48 -26.18 -15.71 -21.87
N ALA A 49 -27.12 -16.14 -22.72
CA ALA A 49 -26.86 -17.05 -23.83
C ALA A 49 -27.44 -16.50 -25.15
N ARG A 50 -27.06 -15.28 -25.54
CA ARG A 50 -27.14 -14.79 -26.93
C ARG A 50 -26.35 -13.48 -27.08
N GLY A 51 -25.20 -13.58 -27.70
CA GLY A 51 -24.37 -12.46 -28.20
C GLY A 51 -23.38 -13.07 -29.17
N GLU A 52 -23.79 -13.27 -30.42
CA GLU A 52 -23.47 -12.37 -31.54
C GLU A 52 -22.02 -12.54 -32.01
N GLN A 53 -21.87 -13.36 -33.07
CA GLN A 53 -20.74 -13.33 -33.97
C GLN A 53 -20.67 -11.95 -34.61
N ILE A 54 -19.59 -11.22 -34.35
CA ILE A 54 -19.24 -10.01 -35.09
C ILE A 54 -18.00 -10.33 -35.90
N ALA A 55 -18.14 -10.15 -37.21
CA ALA A 55 -17.12 -10.32 -38.23
C ALA A 55 -15.92 -9.40 -37.98
N ALA A 56 -14.71 -9.96 -38.00
CA ALA A 56 -13.48 -9.19 -38.15
C ALA A 56 -13.20 -9.04 -39.65
N SER A 57 -13.35 -7.81 -40.13
CA SER A 57 -13.07 -7.35 -41.48
C SER A 57 -11.58 -7.31 -41.77
N ASP A 58 -11.25 -7.71 -42.98
CA ASP A 58 -9.98 -7.52 -43.69
C ASP A 58 -9.44 -6.09 -43.60
N TYR A 59 -8.17 -5.95 -43.18
CA TYR A 59 -7.26 -4.90 -43.64
C TYR A 59 -5.85 -5.49 -43.65
N LYS A 60 -5.43 -5.98 -44.82
CA LYS A 60 -4.02 -6.20 -45.18
C LYS A 60 -3.61 -5.06 -46.10
N GLU A 61 -2.86 -4.11 -45.58
CA GLU A 61 -2.10 -3.18 -46.43
C GLU A 61 -0.85 -3.91 -46.94
N ASN A 62 -0.82 -4.05 -48.26
CA ASN A 62 0.35 -4.39 -49.05
C ASN A 62 1.16 -3.11 -49.26
N GLU A 63 2.35 -3.01 -48.67
CA GLU A 63 3.43 -2.25 -49.29
C GLU A 63 4.73 -3.05 -49.22
N THR A 64 5.13 -3.53 -50.39
CA THR A 64 6.42 -4.12 -50.71
C THR A 64 7.54 -3.10 -50.52
N PRO A 65 8.66 -3.45 -49.88
CA PRO A 65 9.88 -2.65 -49.90
C PRO A 65 10.62 -2.88 -51.24
N PRO A 66 11.27 -1.87 -51.84
CA PRO A 66 12.13 -2.13 -52.97
C PRO A 66 13.42 -2.81 -52.51
N GLU A 67 13.66 -4.01 -53.04
CA GLU A 67 14.97 -4.64 -53.11
C GLU A 67 15.95 -3.73 -53.86
N TYR A 68 17.11 -3.47 -53.27
CA TYR A 68 18.32 -3.20 -54.04
C TYR A 68 19.45 -4.10 -53.53
N ASN A 69 19.96 -4.90 -54.46
CA ASN A 69 21.02 -5.90 -54.31
C ASN A 69 22.38 -5.24 -54.00
N PRO A 70 23.33 -5.96 -53.38
CA PRO A 70 24.55 -5.43 -52.80
C PRO A 70 25.71 -5.37 -53.81
N THR A 71 26.86 -4.94 -53.28
CA THR A 71 28.23 -5.02 -53.83
C THR A 71 28.63 -4.03 -54.92
N ILE A 72 29.16 -2.89 -54.49
CA ILE A 72 30.40 -2.37 -55.06
C ILE A 72 31.41 -2.18 -53.92
N THR A 73 32.54 -2.86 -54.09
CA THR A 73 33.77 -2.82 -53.31
C THR A 73 34.39 -1.41 -53.35
N GLY A 74 34.89 -0.96 -52.21
CA GLY A 74 35.71 0.23 -52.14
C GLY A 74 36.09 0.54 -50.70
N GLY A 75 37.29 0.11 -50.30
CA GLY A 75 37.88 0.56 -49.04
C GLY A 75 37.94 2.09 -49.02
N GLY A 76 37.19 2.69 -48.11
CA GLY A 76 37.37 4.07 -47.67
C GLY A 76 38.30 4.09 -46.45
N PRO A 77 39.14 5.13 -46.30
CA PRO A 77 40.18 5.17 -45.28
C PRO A 77 39.56 5.21 -43.86
N GLU A 78 40.31 4.70 -42.88
CA GLU A 78 40.12 4.97 -41.46
C GLU A 78 39.76 6.45 -41.24
N PRO A 79 38.91 6.78 -40.26
CA PRO A 79 38.58 8.17 -39.96
C PRO A 79 39.84 8.86 -39.46
N THR A 80 40.53 9.58 -40.34
CA THR A 80 41.64 10.42 -39.95
C THR A 80 41.11 11.54 -39.07
N ASP A 81 41.60 11.62 -37.84
CA ASP A 81 41.29 12.59 -36.77
C ASP A 81 41.62 14.06 -37.10
N ASN A 82 41.29 14.57 -38.29
CA ASN A 82 41.40 16.01 -38.57
C ASN A 82 40.63 16.46 -39.82
N PRO A 83 39.48 17.16 -39.68
CA PRO A 83 38.80 17.77 -40.82
C PRO A 83 39.33 19.16 -41.18
N CYS A 84 40.27 19.74 -40.44
CA CYS A 84 40.76 21.09 -40.71
C CYS A 84 42.09 21.08 -41.49
N PRO A 85 42.17 21.80 -42.64
CA PRO A 85 43.44 21.95 -43.34
C PRO A 85 44.45 22.70 -42.45
N PRO A 86 45.75 22.40 -42.53
CA PRO A 86 46.77 23.05 -41.72
C PRO A 86 47.03 24.47 -42.25
N ASP A 87 46.12 25.40 -41.99
CA ASP A 87 46.33 26.81 -42.30
C ASP A 87 46.40 27.61 -40.99
N GLN A 88 47.62 27.73 -40.46
CA GLN A 88 47.92 28.46 -39.23
C GLN A 88 47.75 29.99 -39.33
N ARG A 89 47.09 30.52 -40.38
CA ARG A 89 47.18 31.96 -40.73
C ARG A 89 45.92 32.80 -40.55
N LYS A 90 44.82 32.29 -40.01
CA LYS A 90 43.57 33.08 -39.92
C LYS A 90 43.17 33.58 -38.53
N CYS A 91 43.65 32.96 -37.45
CA CYS A 91 43.24 33.37 -36.10
C CYS A 91 43.99 34.58 -35.52
N GLY A 92 45.16 34.94 -36.06
CA GLY A 92 45.92 36.12 -35.64
C GLY A 92 45.65 37.41 -36.42
N ALA A 93 45.05 37.34 -37.62
CA ALA A 93 45.05 38.45 -38.57
C ALA A 93 43.77 39.30 -38.58
N LYS A 94 42.65 38.84 -38.00
CA LYS A 94 41.37 39.56 -38.03
C LYS A 94 41.18 40.60 -36.91
N TRP A 95 41.97 40.55 -35.84
CA TRP A 95 41.88 41.51 -34.72
C TRP A 95 42.93 42.62 -34.77
N ALA A 96 43.96 42.51 -35.62
CA ALA A 96 45.01 43.52 -35.75
C ALA A 96 44.67 44.71 -36.67
N ARG A 97 43.42 44.86 -37.13
CA ARG A 97 43.00 45.95 -38.04
C ARG A 97 41.81 46.78 -37.56
N ARG A 98 41.45 46.70 -36.28
CA ARG A 98 40.72 47.78 -35.61
C ARG A 98 41.34 48.01 -34.25
N ASP A 99 41.61 49.27 -34.01
CA ASP A 99 42.06 49.86 -32.75
C ASP A 99 43.56 49.73 -32.46
N VAL A 100 44.25 50.76 -32.94
CA VAL A 100 45.47 51.28 -32.33
C VAL A 100 45.14 51.58 -30.87
N THR A 101 45.96 51.06 -29.96
CA THR A 101 45.93 51.11 -28.47
C THR A 101 45.14 50.00 -27.77
N GLU A 102 45.76 48.84 -27.52
CA GLU A 102 45.61 48.09 -26.26
C GLU A 102 46.69 46.99 -26.07
N ASN A 103 46.84 46.56 -24.82
CA ASN A 103 48.01 45.95 -24.19
C ASN A 103 48.56 44.64 -24.80
N ALA A 104 49.87 44.44 -24.65
CA ALA A 104 50.62 43.22 -24.96
C ALA A 104 50.12 41.94 -24.26
N SER A 105 49.17 42.04 -23.32
CA SER A 105 48.54 40.90 -22.63
C SER A 105 47.50 40.14 -23.46
N GLN A 106 46.96 40.72 -24.54
CA GLN A 106 46.02 40.01 -25.43
C GLN A 106 46.72 39.17 -26.51
N VAL A 107 47.97 39.47 -26.84
CA VAL A 107 48.74 38.73 -27.86
C VAL A 107 49.13 37.33 -27.36
N GLU A 108 49.31 37.15 -26.05
CA GLU A 108 49.60 35.84 -25.44
C GLU A 108 48.37 34.92 -25.31
N GLN A 109 47.13 35.46 -25.37
CA GLN A 109 45.91 34.63 -25.25
C GLN A 109 45.62 33.76 -26.48
N ASN A 110 46.30 34.01 -27.62
CA ASN A 110 46.07 33.32 -28.89
C ASN A 110 47.12 32.26 -29.23
N ALA A 111 48.13 32.04 -28.36
CA ALA A 111 49.09 30.95 -28.52
C ALA A 111 48.39 29.60 -28.26
N GLY A 112 48.02 28.91 -29.34
CA GLY A 112 47.37 27.60 -29.28
C GLY A 112 45.93 27.56 -29.82
N MET A 113 45.48 28.55 -30.61
CA MET A 113 44.18 28.47 -31.31
C MET A 113 44.34 28.06 -32.80
N LYS A 114 43.38 27.31 -33.35
CA LYS A 114 43.31 26.91 -34.77
C LYS A 114 42.01 27.42 -35.41
N ASP A 115 42.08 27.75 -36.71
CA ASP A 115 40.91 28.12 -37.54
C ASP A 115 40.22 26.86 -38.04
N CYS A 116 38.92 26.73 -37.74
CA CYS A 116 38.08 25.65 -38.26
C CYS A 116 36.72 26.21 -38.66
N HIS A 117 36.41 26.13 -39.95
CA HIS A 117 35.20 26.70 -40.56
C HIS A 117 34.97 28.21 -40.30
N GLY A 118 36.03 28.97 -40.05
CA GLY A 118 35.97 30.43 -39.91
C GLY A 118 35.88 30.94 -38.45
N GLU A 119 36.00 30.05 -37.45
CA GLU A 119 36.05 30.37 -36.04
C GLU A 119 37.35 29.87 -35.37
N CYS A 120 37.84 30.60 -34.37
CA CYS A 120 39.10 30.33 -33.68
C CYS A 120 38.88 29.56 -32.38
N VAL A 121 39.48 28.37 -32.27
CA VAL A 121 39.28 27.45 -31.11
C VAL A 121 40.59 26.88 -30.57
N LYS A 122 40.64 26.54 -29.27
CA LYS A 122 41.84 26.02 -28.59
C LYS A 122 42.29 24.66 -29.13
N ALA A 123 43.60 24.45 -29.23
CA ALA A 123 44.23 23.21 -29.68
C ALA A 123 43.92 22.06 -28.71
N GLY A 124 43.28 21.01 -29.21
CA GLY A 124 42.91 19.81 -28.46
C GLY A 124 41.40 19.60 -28.26
N ALA A 125 40.55 20.58 -28.61
CA ALA A 125 39.09 20.41 -28.60
C ALA A 125 38.61 19.56 -29.79
N LYS A 126 37.63 18.67 -29.60
CA LYS A 126 37.02 17.93 -30.71
C LYS A 126 36.19 18.88 -31.57
N PHE A 127 36.34 18.80 -32.89
CA PHE A 127 35.64 19.68 -33.81
C PHE A 127 34.23 19.15 -34.10
N CYS A 128 33.22 19.96 -33.77
CA CYS A 128 31.82 19.65 -34.03
C CYS A 128 31.23 20.59 -35.09
N PRO A 129 30.34 20.08 -35.98
CA PRO A 129 29.69 20.90 -36.99
C PRO A 129 28.91 22.09 -36.39
N LYS A 130 28.67 23.13 -37.20
CA LYS A 130 27.89 24.30 -36.78
C LYS A 130 26.52 23.88 -36.24
N GLY A 131 26.22 24.27 -34.99
CA GLY A 131 25.01 23.86 -34.27
C GLY A 131 25.20 22.61 -33.40
N MET A 132 26.42 22.11 -33.25
CA MET A 132 26.80 21.04 -32.33
C MET A 132 27.92 21.49 -31.38
N GLU A 133 28.03 20.82 -30.24
CA GLU A 133 29.05 21.03 -29.22
C GLU A 133 29.74 19.70 -28.85
N ASP A 134 30.99 19.78 -28.40
CA ASP A 134 31.75 18.62 -27.93
C ASP A 134 31.26 18.20 -26.55
N CYS A 135 30.89 16.92 -26.45
CA CYS A 135 30.45 16.29 -25.22
C CYS A 135 31.19 14.95 -25.05
N TYR A 136 32.16 14.92 -24.13
CA TYR A 136 33.00 13.74 -23.85
C TYR A 136 33.63 13.10 -25.09
N GLY A 137 34.02 13.92 -26.07
CA GLY A 137 34.62 13.45 -27.30
C GLY A 137 33.61 12.90 -28.30
N GLU A 138 32.34 13.33 -28.25
CA GLU A 138 31.31 13.13 -29.28
C GLU A 138 30.56 14.44 -29.55
N CYS A 139 30.12 14.64 -30.78
CA CYS A 139 29.42 15.88 -31.16
C CYS A 139 27.92 15.73 -30.95
N VAL A 140 27.37 16.52 -30.03
CA VAL A 140 25.93 16.56 -29.71
C VAL A 140 25.32 17.88 -30.17
N LYS A 141 24.01 17.94 -30.44
CA LYS A 141 23.34 19.20 -30.80
C LYS A 141 23.53 20.24 -29.69
N ALA A 142 23.88 21.46 -30.07
CA ALA A 142 24.04 22.55 -29.12
C ALA A 142 22.73 22.78 -28.35
N GLY A 143 22.79 22.67 -27.02
CA GLY A 143 21.62 22.75 -26.13
C GLY A 143 21.00 21.40 -25.74
N ALA A 144 21.51 20.28 -26.26
CA ALA A 144 21.21 18.96 -25.72
C ALA A 144 21.98 18.75 -24.39
N LYS A 145 21.45 17.91 -23.48
CA LYS A 145 22.17 17.57 -22.25
C LYS A 145 23.45 16.80 -22.61
N CYS A 146 24.59 17.31 -22.18
CA CYS A 146 25.85 16.59 -22.36
C CYS A 146 26.01 15.48 -21.30
N CYS A 147 26.00 14.22 -21.74
CA CYS A 147 26.11 13.03 -20.88
C CYS A 147 27.42 12.26 -21.10
N PRO A 148 28.03 11.69 -20.03
CA PRO A 148 29.24 10.88 -20.13
C PRO A 148 29.11 9.71 -21.10
N LYS A 149 30.25 9.22 -21.62
CA LYS A 149 30.27 8.04 -22.51
C LYS A 149 29.59 6.84 -21.84
N GLY A 150 28.63 6.24 -22.54
CA GLY A 150 27.79 5.14 -22.01
C GLY A 150 26.53 5.59 -21.27
N MET A 151 26.23 6.89 -21.29
CA MET A 151 24.96 7.48 -20.82
C MET A 151 24.24 8.23 -21.93
N GLU A 152 22.93 8.37 -21.80
CA GLU A 152 22.07 9.14 -22.69
C GLU A 152 21.20 10.12 -21.89
N ASP A 153 20.73 11.19 -22.55
CA ASP A 153 19.80 12.15 -21.96
C ASP A 153 18.41 11.55 -21.84
N CYS A 154 17.87 11.58 -20.62
CA CYS A 154 16.53 11.20 -20.32
C CYS A 154 15.86 12.30 -19.48
N TYR A 155 14.98 13.08 -20.12
CA TYR A 155 14.26 14.21 -19.51
C TYR A 155 15.14 15.19 -18.73
N GLY A 156 16.37 15.42 -19.20
CA GLY A 156 17.33 16.35 -18.59
C GLY A 156 18.24 15.74 -17.54
N GLU A 157 18.23 14.41 -17.35
CA GLU A 157 19.16 13.65 -16.52
C GLU A 157 19.91 12.60 -17.35
N CYS A 158 21.17 12.34 -17.00
CA CYS A 158 21.97 11.34 -17.70
C CYS A 158 21.72 9.96 -17.10
N VAL A 159 21.17 9.05 -17.90
CA VAL A 159 20.92 7.64 -17.52
C VAL A 159 21.83 6.72 -18.30
N LYS A 160 22.13 5.52 -17.79
CA LYS A 160 22.92 4.53 -18.54
C LYS A 160 22.20 4.15 -19.83
N VAL A 161 22.94 4.08 -20.94
CA VAL A 161 22.42 3.60 -22.22
C VAL A 161 21.79 2.21 -22.02
N GLY A 162 20.53 2.07 -22.41
CA GLY A 162 19.75 0.83 -22.24
C GLY A 162 19.00 0.70 -20.91
N ALA A 163 19.12 1.67 -19.99
CA ALA A 163 18.16 1.82 -18.89
C ALA A 163 16.84 2.38 -19.43
N LYS A 164 15.70 2.02 -18.81
CA LYS A 164 14.41 2.60 -19.19
C LYS A 164 14.43 4.10 -18.87
N CYS A 165 14.21 4.92 -19.90
CA CYS A 165 14.07 6.36 -19.71
C CYS A 165 12.65 6.70 -19.20
N CYS A 166 12.57 7.22 -17.97
CA CYS A 166 11.31 7.60 -17.33
C CYS A 166 11.19 9.12 -17.10
N PRO A 167 9.99 9.71 -17.26
CA PRO A 167 9.74 11.12 -17.00
C PRO A 167 10.19 11.57 -15.60
N LYS A 168 10.46 12.86 -15.45
CA LYS A 168 10.78 13.45 -14.14
C LYS A 168 9.67 13.15 -13.13
N GLY A 169 10.04 12.59 -11.98
CA GLY A 169 9.10 12.14 -10.95
C GLY A 169 8.67 10.67 -11.07
N MET A 170 9.25 9.93 -12.01
CA MET A 170 9.04 8.49 -12.20
C MET A 170 10.36 7.71 -12.10
N GLU A 171 10.25 6.42 -11.80
CA GLU A 171 11.34 5.46 -11.80
C GLU A 171 10.98 4.21 -12.63
N ASP A 172 12.01 3.51 -13.10
CA ASP A 172 11.85 2.23 -13.81
C ASP A 172 11.48 1.11 -12.84
N CYS A 173 10.39 0.43 -13.14
CA CYS A 173 9.94 -0.78 -12.46
C CYS A 173 9.76 -1.92 -13.46
N HIS A 174 10.79 -2.76 -13.60
CA HIS A 174 10.80 -3.91 -14.50
C HIS A 174 10.43 -3.57 -15.97
N GLY A 175 10.82 -2.39 -16.46
CA GLY A 175 10.58 -1.95 -17.84
C GLY A 175 9.37 -1.02 -18.00
N GLU A 176 8.65 -0.72 -16.93
CA GLU A 176 7.56 0.26 -16.90
C GLU A 176 7.88 1.43 -15.98
N CYS A 177 7.53 2.65 -16.41
CA CYS A 177 7.73 3.84 -15.59
C CYS A 177 6.59 4.02 -14.60
N ILE A 178 6.90 4.03 -13.31
CA ILE A 178 5.96 4.27 -12.22
C ILE A 178 6.30 5.58 -11.51
N ARG A 179 5.34 6.22 -10.85
CA ARG A 179 5.64 7.40 -10.03
C ARG A 179 6.54 6.97 -8.87
N ILE A 180 7.48 7.82 -8.45
CA ILE A 180 8.41 7.52 -7.33
C ILE A 180 7.66 7.23 -6.01
N GLU A 181 6.43 7.71 -5.88
CA GLU A 181 5.54 7.44 -4.75
C GLU A 181 4.84 6.06 -4.81
N ASP A 182 4.78 5.46 -6.00
CA ASP A 182 4.29 4.11 -6.22
C ASP A 182 5.46 3.13 -5.96
N LYS A 183 5.19 1.96 -5.34
CA LYS A 183 6.24 0.96 -5.11
C LYS A 183 6.38 0.04 -6.31
N CYS A 184 7.61 -0.31 -6.64
CA CYS A 184 7.92 -1.38 -7.57
C CYS A 184 7.84 -2.75 -6.87
N CYS A 185 7.06 -3.69 -7.42
CA CYS A 185 6.93 -5.07 -6.94
C CYS A 185 7.77 -6.01 -7.82
N LYS A 186 7.93 -7.27 -7.39
CA LYS A 186 8.86 -8.25 -7.99
C LYS A 186 8.65 -8.52 -9.49
N ASN A 187 7.45 -8.23 -10.00
CA ASN A 187 7.04 -8.48 -11.39
C ASN A 187 6.51 -7.22 -12.11
N GLY A 188 6.94 -6.02 -11.69
CA GLY A 188 6.48 -4.75 -12.26
C GLY A 188 5.66 -3.91 -11.29
N PRO A 189 4.86 -2.96 -11.79
CA PRO A 189 4.03 -2.13 -10.92
C PRO A 189 3.14 -3.02 -10.05
N CYS A 190 3.06 -2.70 -8.75
CA CYS A 190 2.22 -3.48 -7.86
C CYS A 190 0.75 -3.42 -8.36
N PRO A 191 0.05 -4.57 -8.46
CA PRO A 191 -1.36 -4.59 -8.85
C PRO A 191 -2.18 -3.67 -7.96
N LYS A 192 -3.25 -3.10 -8.52
CA LYS A 192 -4.22 -2.33 -7.73
C LYS A 192 -4.76 -3.20 -6.60
N GLU A 193 -4.50 -2.75 -5.38
CA GLU A 193 -4.76 -3.47 -4.14
C GLU A 193 -6.25 -3.87 -4.02
N THR A 194 -6.56 -5.16 -4.12
CA THR A 194 -7.88 -5.72 -3.77
C THR A 194 -7.81 -6.28 -2.35
N CYS A 195 -7.94 -5.40 -1.35
CA CYS A 195 -8.01 -5.82 0.05
C CYS A 195 -9.46 -5.88 0.52
N GLN A 196 -9.73 -6.69 1.54
CA GLN A 196 -11.03 -6.76 2.21
C GLN A 196 -11.03 -5.90 3.47
N PRO A 197 -12.10 -5.17 3.77
CA PRO A 197 -12.16 -4.34 4.96
C PRO A 197 -12.36 -5.14 6.25
N GLY A 198 -11.59 -4.79 7.27
CA GLY A 198 -11.59 -5.42 8.59
C GLY A 198 -10.25 -6.04 8.96
N LEU A 199 -10.29 -7.04 9.84
CA LEU A 199 -9.15 -7.89 10.20
C LEU A 199 -9.54 -9.36 10.10
N GLN A 200 -8.56 -10.22 9.83
CA GLN A 200 -8.70 -11.65 10.11
C GLN A 200 -8.49 -11.87 11.59
N TRP A 201 -9.21 -12.82 12.18
CA TRP A 201 -9.02 -13.23 13.56
C TRP A 201 -8.92 -14.74 13.69
N ALA A 202 -8.26 -15.18 14.76
CA ALA A 202 -8.09 -16.58 15.14
C ALA A 202 -8.30 -16.72 16.64
N PHE A 203 -9.19 -17.62 17.03
CA PHE A 203 -9.46 -17.94 18.42
C PHE A 203 -8.73 -19.22 18.81
N TYR A 204 -8.03 -19.17 19.94
CA TYR A 204 -7.27 -20.27 20.52
C TYR A 204 -7.85 -20.58 21.89
N GLN A 205 -8.38 -21.79 22.05
CA GLN A 205 -8.77 -22.29 23.36
C GLN A 205 -7.54 -22.80 24.09
N GLY A 206 -7.26 -22.23 25.26
CA GLY A 206 -6.25 -22.73 26.18
C GLY A 206 -6.86 -23.50 27.35
N ARG A 207 -6.00 -23.84 28.32
CA ARG A 207 -6.35 -24.41 29.61
C ARG A 207 -5.75 -23.60 30.75
N ARG A 208 -6.42 -23.64 31.91
CA ARG A 208 -5.88 -23.05 33.14
C ARG A 208 -4.56 -23.70 33.54
N VAL A 209 -3.57 -22.88 33.86
CA VAL A 209 -2.27 -23.28 34.41
C VAL A 209 -1.81 -22.29 35.48
N ASP A 210 -0.73 -22.61 36.20
CA ASP A 210 -0.10 -21.69 37.14
C ASP A 210 0.91 -20.73 36.48
N THR A 211 1.62 -21.21 35.46
CA THR A 211 2.61 -20.46 34.68
C THR A 211 2.42 -20.76 33.20
N THR A 212 2.74 -19.80 32.33
CA THR A 212 2.54 -19.95 30.89
C THR A 212 3.31 -21.15 30.36
N GLN A 213 2.63 -21.99 29.60
CA GLN A 213 3.17 -23.14 28.89
C GLN A 213 2.40 -23.30 27.57
N PRO A 214 2.83 -24.17 26.63
CA PRO A 214 2.08 -24.41 25.40
C PRO A 214 0.59 -24.71 25.63
N GLY A 215 -0.27 -23.84 25.07
CA GLY A 215 -1.73 -23.85 25.25
C GLY A 215 -2.23 -23.58 26.68
N GLY A 216 -1.38 -23.10 27.58
CA GLY A 216 -1.69 -22.82 28.97
C GLY A 216 -1.79 -21.32 29.25
N VAL A 217 -2.92 -20.88 29.79
CA VAL A 217 -3.15 -19.50 30.25
C VAL A 217 -3.07 -19.44 31.78
N PRO A 218 -2.16 -18.64 32.37
CA PRO A 218 -2.04 -18.52 33.82
C PRO A 218 -3.32 -17.98 34.45
N TYR A 219 -3.76 -18.63 35.53
CA TYR A 219 -4.83 -18.07 36.35
C TYR A 219 -4.41 -16.69 36.89
N ASN A 220 -5.27 -15.68 36.72
CA ASN A 220 -4.99 -14.37 37.28
C ASN A 220 -5.22 -14.38 38.80
N LYS A 221 -4.14 -14.58 39.57
CA LYS A 221 -4.15 -14.66 41.05
C LYS A 221 -4.26 -13.30 41.74
N ILE A 222 -4.12 -12.19 41.02
CA ILE A 222 -3.89 -10.86 41.59
C ILE A 222 -4.75 -9.81 40.88
N PRO A 223 -5.39 -8.86 41.59
CA PRO A 223 -5.96 -7.66 40.97
C PRO A 223 -4.86 -6.64 40.58
N SER A 224 -3.71 -7.08 40.08
CA SER A 224 -2.63 -6.20 39.63
C SER A 224 -2.78 -5.89 38.15
N SER A 225 -2.60 -4.61 37.81
CA SER A 225 -2.72 -3.98 36.49
C SER A 225 -1.71 -4.45 35.42
N SER A 226 -1.16 -5.65 35.56
CA SER A 226 0.01 -6.13 34.79
C SER A 226 0.00 -7.65 34.51
N TRP A 227 -1.16 -8.32 34.54
CA TRP A 227 -1.25 -9.77 34.28
C TRP A 227 -0.59 -10.21 32.96
N TYR A 228 -0.60 -9.36 31.94
CA TYR A 228 0.11 -9.59 30.67
C TYR A 228 1.62 -9.88 30.84
N THR A 229 2.24 -9.53 31.97
CA THR A 229 3.63 -9.86 32.29
C THR A 229 3.82 -11.30 32.78
N SER A 230 2.75 -11.93 33.28
CA SER A 230 2.72 -13.33 33.71
C SER A 230 2.32 -14.28 32.57
N PHE A 231 1.57 -13.76 31.60
CA PHE A 231 1.26 -14.43 30.34
C PHE A 231 2.39 -14.23 29.32
N ASP A 232 2.71 -15.24 28.52
CA ASP A 232 3.65 -15.11 27.38
C ASP A 232 3.02 -15.65 26.09
N ILE A 233 2.75 -14.75 25.14
CA ILE A 233 2.02 -15.11 23.93
C ILE A 233 2.80 -16.11 23.05
N GLN A 234 4.12 -15.98 22.98
CA GLN A 234 4.94 -16.85 22.15
C GLN A 234 4.94 -18.28 22.68
N THR A 235 5.15 -18.45 23.99
CA THR A 235 5.07 -19.75 24.67
C THR A 235 3.68 -20.36 24.57
N PHE A 236 2.63 -19.56 24.74
CA PHE A 236 1.25 -20.05 24.60
C PHE A 236 1.00 -20.65 23.21
N LEU A 237 1.43 -19.97 22.14
CA LEU A 237 1.17 -20.37 20.75
C LEU A 237 1.98 -21.59 20.28
N GLN A 238 3.01 -22.01 21.02
CA GLN A 238 3.83 -23.17 20.64
C GLN A 238 2.97 -24.43 20.47
N GLY A 239 2.99 -24.99 19.26
CA GLY A 239 2.22 -26.19 18.92
C GLY A 239 0.69 -26.00 18.95
N GLN A 240 0.20 -24.76 19.06
CA GLN A 240 -1.23 -24.49 19.02
C GLN A 240 -1.72 -24.32 17.59
N THR A 241 -2.91 -24.84 17.32
CA THR A 241 -3.71 -24.50 16.14
C THR A 241 -4.95 -23.75 16.61
N PRO A 242 -5.40 -22.71 15.89
CA PRO A 242 -6.62 -22.03 16.27
C PRO A 242 -7.81 -22.96 16.14
N PHE A 243 -8.72 -22.87 17.12
CA PHE A 243 -9.97 -23.62 17.12
C PHE A 243 -10.88 -23.16 15.98
N ILE A 244 -10.93 -21.84 15.75
CA ILE A 244 -11.67 -21.24 14.65
C ILE A 244 -10.99 -19.96 14.17
N LYS A 245 -11.16 -19.65 12.88
CA LYS A 245 -10.71 -18.41 12.25
C LYS A 245 -11.91 -17.71 11.61
N GLY A 246 -11.83 -16.39 11.50
CA GLY A 246 -12.85 -15.60 10.82
C GLY A 246 -12.36 -14.21 10.46
N THR A 247 -13.30 -13.33 10.18
CA THR A 247 -13.04 -11.92 9.87
C THR A 247 -13.95 -11.03 10.71
N THR A 248 -13.52 -9.81 11.02
CA THR A 248 -14.34 -8.85 11.79
C THR A 248 -14.14 -7.43 11.29
N LYS A 249 -15.20 -6.63 11.43
CA LYS A 249 -15.19 -5.17 11.23
C LYS A 249 -15.34 -4.39 12.54
N ILE A 250 -15.50 -5.07 13.67
CA ILE A 250 -15.56 -4.44 15.00
C ILE A 250 -14.40 -4.95 15.85
N PHE A 251 -13.82 -4.07 16.67
CA PHE A 251 -12.65 -4.39 17.48
C PHE A 251 -13.03 -4.43 18.95
N GLY A 252 -13.48 -5.60 19.36
CA GLY A 252 -13.85 -5.87 20.74
C GLY A 252 -14.89 -6.96 20.84
N LEU A 253 -15.12 -7.40 22.07
CA LEU A 253 -16.17 -8.32 22.44
C LEU A 253 -16.90 -7.75 23.64
N ASP A 254 -18.21 -8.00 23.72
CA ASP A 254 -18.95 -7.60 24.90
C ASP A 254 -18.37 -8.27 26.14
N GLN A 255 -17.96 -7.45 27.12
CA GLN A 255 -17.99 -7.84 28.52
C GLN A 255 -19.46 -8.09 28.77
N GLY A 256 -19.90 -9.36 28.68
CA GLY A 256 -21.29 -9.65 29.01
C GLY A 256 -21.62 -9.14 30.42
N ASP A 257 -22.91 -8.94 30.71
CA ASP A 257 -23.45 -8.98 32.08
C ASP A 257 -22.62 -9.94 32.96
N PRO A 258 -22.34 -9.62 34.23
CA PRO A 258 -21.58 -10.48 35.15
C PRO A 258 -22.12 -11.93 35.28
N SER A 259 -23.32 -12.23 34.77
CA SER A 259 -23.85 -13.59 34.57
C SER A 259 -23.28 -14.37 33.36
N TYR A 260 -22.64 -13.73 32.38
CA TYR A 260 -22.03 -14.35 31.18
C TYR A 260 -20.58 -14.79 31.37
N ARG A 261 -20.25 -15.39 32.52
CA ARG A 261 -18.98 -16.13 32.72
C ARG A 261 -18.77 -17.24 31.67
N ASN A 262 -19.82 -17.58 30.93
CA ASN A 262 -19.84 -18.60 29.90
C ASN A 262 -20.20 -18.01 28.52
N SER A 263 -19.71 -16.82 28.17
CA SER A 263 -19.89 -16.35 26.79
C SER A 263 -19.22 -17.30 25.81
N ARG A 264 -19.97 -17.69 24.79
CA ARG A 264 -19.61 -18.75 23.83
C ARG A 264 -19.57 -18.25 22.40
N THR A 265 -19.48 -16.95 22.19
CA THR A 265 -19.43 -16.38 20.84
C THR A 265 -18.22 -15.51 20.63
N VAL A 266 -17.61 -15.49 19.45
CA VAL A 266 -16.57 -14.55 19.05
C VAL A 266 -16.95 -14.05 17.67
N TYR A 267 -17.29 -12.76 17.55
CA TYR A 267 -17.78 -12.15 16.31
C TYR A 267 -18.92 -12.95 15.64
N GLY A 268 -19.87 -13.42 16.45
CA GLY A 268 -21.01 -14.23 16.01
C GLY A 268 -20.73 -15.72 15.78
N SER A 269 -19.49 -16.17 15.91
CA SER A 269 -19.11 -17.59 15.78
C SER A 269 -19.06 -18.29 17.13
N GLU A 270 -19.56 -19.53 17.24
CA GLU A 270 -19.54 -20.27 18.50
C GLU A 270 -18.13 -20.77 18.88
N VAL A 271 -17.81 -20.70 20.18
CA VAL A 271 -16.57 -21.19 20.81
C VAL A 271 -16.88 -21.94 22.11
N PRO A 272 -16.00 -22.84 22.60
CA PRO A 272 -16.27 -23.63 23.79
C PRO A 272 -16.50 -22.77 25.05
N THR A 273 -15.61 -21.81 25.27
CA THR A 273 -15.66 -20.77 26.31
C THR A 273 -14.71 -19.64 25.92
N ARG A 274 -14.91 -18.43 26.44
CA ARG A 274 -13.90 -17.36 26.34
C ARG A 274 -12.89 -17.38 27.51
N GLU A 275 -13.07 -18.23 28.52
CA GLU A 275 -12.08 -18.39 29.59
C GLU A 275 -10.83 -19.12 29.10
N TYR A 276 -9.68 -18.75 29.66
CA TYR A 276 -8.36 -19.30 29.31
C TYR A 276 -8.15 -19.33 27.80
N SER A 277 -8.38 -18.20 27.13
CA SER A 277 -8.40 -18.12 25.67
C SER A 277 -7.57 -16.95 25.15
N VAL A 278 -7.22 -17.03 23.87
CA VAL A 278 -6.54 -15.96 23.14
C VAL A 278 -7.26 -15.71 21.82
N ILE A 279 -7.46 -14.45 21.48
CA ILE A 279 -7.88 -14.01 20.15
C ILE A 279 -6.77 -13.18 19.54
N LEU A 280 -6.24 -13.63 18.42
CA LEU A 280 -5.33 -12.85 17.60
C LEU A 280 -6.08 -12.27 16.42
N HIS A 281 -5.80 -11.01 16.12
CA HIS A 281 -6.22 -10.34 14.91
C HIS A 281 -4.99 -9.94 14.11
N ILE A 282 -5.09 -10.06 12.80
CA ILE A 282 -4.04 -9.68 11.86
C ILE A 282 -4.64 -8.95 10.66
N GLY A 283 -3.85 -8.04 10.11
CA GLY A 283 -4.17 -7.29 8.91
C GLY A 283 -3.26 -6.08 8.80
N TYR A 284 -3.76 -5.05 8.15
CA TYR A 284 -3.05 -3.81 7.91
C TYR A 284 -3.89 -2.64 8.37
N PHE A 285 -3.29 -1.75 9.15
CA PHE A 285 -3.80 -0.40 9.34
C PHE A 285 -3.51 0.41 8.06
N HIS A 286 -4.56 0.93 7.45
CA HIS A 286 -4.55 1.62 6.16
C HIS A 286 -5.14 3.04 6.30
N PRO A 287 -4.39 3.98 6.89
CA PRO A 287 -4.91 5.31 7.24
C PRO A 287 -5.35 6.11 6.01
N LYS A 288 -6.50 6.81 6.09
CA LYS A 288 -6.96 7.71 5.00
C LYS A 288 -6.38 9.12 5.07
N LYS A 289 -5.75 9.48 6.18
CA LYS A 289 -5.09 10.79 6.35
C LYS A 289 -3.74 10.62 7.04
N ALA A 290 -2.82 11.53 6.77
CA ALA A 290 -1.61 11.65 7.58
C ALA A 290 -1.95 12.32 8.91
N GLY A 291 -1.14 12.10 9.94
CA GLY A 291 -1.32 12.69 11.27
C GLY A 291 -1.36 11.67 12.39
N LYS A 292 -1.77 12.15 13.57
CA LYS A 292 -1.73 11.39 14.82
C LYS A 292 -3.02 10.60 15.04
N TYR A 293 -2.96 9.28 14.85
CA TYR A 293 -4.03 8.36 15.23
C TYR A 293 -3.88 7.96 16.69
N THR A 294 -5.00 7.73 17.37
CA THR A 294 -5.01 7.31 18.77
C THR A 294 -5.67 5.94 18.91
N PHE A 295 -5.00 5.04 19.63
CA PHE A 295 -5.38 3.65 19.85
C PHE A 295 -5.56 3.44 21.35
N THR A 296 -6.79 3.12 21.76
CA THR A 296 -7.17 3.07 23.17
C THR A 296 -7.81 1.73 23.50
N PRO A 297 -7.15 0.87 24.27
CA PRO A 297 -7.79 -0.31 24.83
C PRO A 297 -8.74 0.12 25.96
N LEU A 298 -9.99 -0.34 25.91
CA LEU A 298 -11.08 -0.02 26.84
C LEU A 298 -11.73 -1.31 27.33
N TYR A 299 -12.30 -1.28 28.55
CA TYR A 299 -13.05 -2.39 29.14
C TYR A 299 -12.31 -3.74 29.07
N VAL A 300 -10.99 -3.71 29.26
CA VAL A 300 -10.15 -4.88 29.08
C VAL A 300 -10.29 -5.82 30.25
N ASP A 301 -10.62 -7.07 29.94
CA ASP A 301 -10.49 -8.19 30.86
C ASP A 301 -10.05 -9.42 30.04
N GLU A 302 -8.86 -10.02 30.20
CA GLU A 302 -7.77 -9.62 31.10
C GLU A 302 -6.70 -8.73 30.46
N ALA A 303 -6.28 -8.99 29.23
CA ALA A 303 -5.18 -8.24 28.60
C ALA A 303 -5.41 -8.03 27.11
N VAL A 304 -5.10 -6.82 26.64
CA VAL A 304 -5.03 -6.46 25.23
C VAL A 304 -3.63 -5.99 24.93
N LEU A 305 -2.98 -6.53 23.90
CA LEU A 305 -1.69 -6.05 23.39
C LEU A 305 -1.79 -5.80 21.88
N ALA A 306 -1.11 -4.79 21.36
CA ALA A 306 -1.05 -4.57 19.91
C ALA A 306 0.34 -4.17 19.42
N TRP A 307 0.63 -4.56 18.18
CA TRP A 307 1.89 -4.32 17.49
C TRP A 307 1.65 -3.67 16.13
N PHE A 308 2.65 -2.90 15.68
CA PHE A 308 2.66 -2.28 14.35
C PHE A 308 3.93 -2.65 13.57
N GLY A 309 3.87 -2.54 12.24
CA GLY A 309 5.05 -2.68 11.39
C GLY A 309 5.64 -4.09 11.41
N ASP A 310 6.96 -4.19 11.34
CA ASP A 310 7.65 -5.49 11.32
C ASP A 310 7.39 -6.31 12.59
N LYS A 311 7.20 -5.66 13.74
CA LYS A 311 6.87 -6.35 14.99
C LYS A 311 5.51 -7.05 14.93
N ALA A 312 4.54 -6.51 14.19
CA ALA A 312 3.26 -7.18 13.99
C ALA A 312 3.38 -8.45 13.14
N LYS A 313 4.39 -8.53 12.26
CA LYS A 313 4.63 -9.69 11.40
C LYS A 313 5.52 -10.72 12.07
N TYR A 314 6.59 -10.27 12.72
CA TYR A 314 7.71 -11.11 13.16
C TYR A 314 8.12 -10.76 14.59
N GLY A 315 8.36 -11.79 15.41
CA GLY A 315 8.95 -11.62 16.74
C GLY A 315 8.11 -10.79 17.72
N PHE A 316 6.78 -10.75 17.58
CA PHE A 316 5.90 -10.10 18.55
C PHE A 316 6.03 -10.76 19.93
N THR A 317 6.25 -9.97 20.95
CA THR A 317 6.38 -10.42 22.34
C THR A 317 5.66 -9.44 23.26
N ASN A 318 5.35 -9.89 24.48
CA ASN A 318 4.68 -9.04 25.46
C ASN A 318 5.52 -7.85 25.93
N THR A 319 6.80 -7.79 25.58
CA THR A 319 7.73 -6.70 25.96
C THR A 319 8.01 -5.71 24.83
N ASN A 320 7.65 -6.03 23.58
CA ASN A 320 7.90 -5.16 22.43
C ASN A 320 6.63 -4.57 21.80
N MET A 321 5.48 -4.76 22.46
CA MET A 321 4.20 -4.17 22.08
C MET A 321 4.21 -2.64 22.13
N GLU A 322 3.43 -2.01 21.28
CA GLU A 322 3.20 -0.56 21.30
C GLU A 322 2.00 -0.20 22.17
N VAL A 323 0.96 -1.03 22.15
CA VAL A 323 -0.28 -0.80 22.91
C VAL A 323 -0.45 -1.92 23.91
N HIS A 324 -0.86 -1.56 25.12
CA HIS A 324 -1.31 -2.53 26.11
C HIS A 324 -2.47 -1.97 26.93
N GLY A 325 -3.37 -2.84 27.33
CA GLY A 325 -4.45 -2.58 28.28
C GLY A 325 -4.65 -3.81 29.15
N ASN A 326 -5.10 -3.61 30.38
CA ASN A 326 -5.24 -4.68 31.35
C ASN A 326 -6.49 -4.49 32.21
N TRP A 327 -6.98 -5.60 32.74
CA TRP A 327 -7.99 -5.57 33.78
C TRP A 327 -7.53 -4.78 34.99
N ASN A 328 -8.45 -3.98 35.54
CA ASN A 328 -8.22 -3.12 36.69
C ASN A 328 -7.05 -2.12 36.52
N ALA A 329 -6.75 -1.73 35.28
CA ALA A 329 -5.76 -0.71 34.94
C ALA A 329 -6.42 0.47 34.21
N PRO A 330 -5.97 1.71 34.43
CA PRO A 330 -6.37 2.83 33.59
C PRO A 330 -6.01 2.58 32.13
N SER A 331 -6.96 2.82 31.23
CA SER A 331 -6.70 2.85 29.80
C SER A 331 -5.71 3.94 29.47
N THR A 332 -4.57 3.57 28.89
CA THR A 332 -3.56 4.52 28.41
C THR A 332 -3.60 4.55 26.88
N PRO A 333 -4.04 5.66 26.26
CA PRO A 333 -4.03 5.80 24.81
C PRO A 333 -2.60 5.76 24.26
N PHE A 334 -2.39 4.97 23.23
CA PHE A 334 -1.18 5.00 22.41
C PHE A 334 -1.42 5.84 21.16
N THR A 335 -0.39 6.53 20.68
CA THR A 335 -0.53 7.39 19.51
C THR A 335 0.47 7.01 18.44
N TYR A 336 -0.03 6.79 17.22
CA TYR A 336 0.78 6.46 16.06
C TYR A 336 0.73 7.62 15.05
N THR A 337 1.90 8.14 14.69
CA THR A 337 2.00 9.22 13.70
C THR A 337 2.15 8.62 12.30
N VAL A 338 1.10 8.75 11.50
CA VAL A 338 1.09 8.38 10.09
C VAL A 338 1.73 9.48 9.27
N GLN A 339 2.79 9.16 8.53
CA GLN A 339 3.46 10.12 7.65
C GLN A 339 2.72 10.30 6.33
N ARG A 340 2.16 9.21 5.77
CA ARG A 340 1.45 9.24 4.49
C ARG A 340 0.14 8.48 4.58
N ALA A 341 -0.93 9.10 4.10
CA ALA A 341 -2.19 8.44 3.87
C ALA A 341 -2.02 7.30 2.84
N GLY A 342 -2.76 6.22 3.00
CA GLY A 342 -2.75 5.07 2.11
C GLY A 342 -1.60 4.08 2.32
N ASP A 343 -0.71 4.33 3.29
CA ASP A 343 0.29 3.34 3.69
C ASP A 343 -0.41 2.06 4.21
N TYR A 344 0.26 0.91 4.09
CA TYR A 344 -0.19 -0.35 4.65
C TYR A 344 0.74 -0.72 5.79
N ILE A 345 0.30 -0.45 7.02
CA ILE A 345 1.07 -0.69 8.23
C ILE A 345 0.62 -2.04 8.79
N PRO A 346 1.46 -3.09 8.80
CA PRO A 346 1.08 -4.35 9.41
C PRO A 346 0.60 -4.13 10.84
N PHE A 347 -0.49 -4.78 11.20
CA PHE A 347 -1.16 -4.60 12.47
C PHE A 347 -1.51 -5.96 13.08
N ARG A 348 -1.18 -6.13 14.35
CA ARG A 348 -1.54 -7.30 15.13
C ARG A 348 -2.18 -6.85 16.43
N LEU A 349 -3.34 -7.40 16.76
CA LEU A 349 -4.04 -7.14 18.01
C LEU A 349 -4.31 -8.48 18.70
N MET A 350 -3.90 -8.60 19.95
CA MET A 350 -4.13 -9.76 20.78
C MET A 350 -5.03 -9.37 21.94
N TRP A 351 -6.01 -10.22 22.21
CA TRP A 351 -6.71 -10.25 23.49
C TRP A 351 -6.52 -11.61 24.14
N ALA A 352 -6.19 -11.63 25.42
CA ALA A 352 -6.03 -12.85 26.21
C ALA A 352 -6.89 -12.76 27.47
N ASN A 353 -7.57 -13.86 27.77
CA ASN A 353 -8.43 -13.99 28.92
C ASN A 353 -7.96 -15.13 29.81
N ALA A 354 -7.78 -14.87 31.10
CA ALA A 354 -7.58 -15.88 32.13
C ALA A 354 -8.94 -16.43 32.58
N GLN A 355 -9.77 -15.67 33.31
CA GLN A 355 -11.04 -16.16 33.84
C GLN A 355 -12.07 -15.06 34.16
N GLY A 356 -13.35 -15.42 34.19
CA GLY A 356 -14.40 -14.50 34.63
C GLY A 356 -14.87 -13.56 33.52
N GLY A 357 -14.68 -12.25 33.69
CA GLY A 357 -15.03 -11.28 32.65
C GLY A 357 -14.27 -11.61 31.37
N ASN A 358 -14.89 -11.38 30.22
CA ASN A 358 -14.41 -11.95 28.95
C ASN A 358 -14.63 -11.03 27.74
N GLY A 359 -14.37 -9.74 27.96
CA GLY A 359 -14.59 -8.70 26.97
C GLY A 359 -13.45 -7.70 26.89
N PHE A 360 -13.44 -6.97 25.78
CA PHE A 360 -12.54 -5.85 25.54
C PHE A 360 -13.15 -4.96 24.47
N SER A 361 -12.73 -3.71 24.41
CA SER A 361 -12.94 -2.82 23.26
C SER A 361 -11.60 -2.19 22.88
N PHE A 362 -11.37 -2.03 21.59
CA PHE A 362 -10.16 -1.40 21.07
C PHE A 362 -10.58 -0.24 20.16
N LEU A 363 -10.57 0.95 20.75
CA LEU A 363 -11.02 2.19 20.13
C LEU A 363 -9.88 2.78 19.30
N VAL A 364 -10.17 3.12 18.04
CA VAL A 364 -9.26 3.86 17.18
C VAL A 364 -9.92 5.16 16.75
N ASN A 365 -9.24 6.28 16.99
CA ASN A 365 -9.63 7.60 16.52
C ASN A 365 -8.61 8.12 15.51
N ASP A 366 -9.11 8.80 14.49
CA ASP A 366 -8.29 9.47 13.50
C ASP A 366 -7.74 10.82 14.02
N PRO A 367 -6.87 11.50 13.25
CA PRO A 367 -6.31 12.81 13.61
C PRO A 367 -7.32 13.92 13.91
N ASP A 368 -8.56 13.83 13.40
CA ASP A 368 -9.62 14.81 13.65
C ASP A 368 -10.50 14.40 14.85
N GLY A 369 -10.17 13.29 15.52
CA GLY A 369 -10.93 12.74 16.63
C GLY A 369 -12.13 11.91 16.20
N VAL A 370 -12.29 11.59 14.91
CA VAL A 370 -13.37 10.74 14.43
C VAL A 370 -13.06 9.29 14.76
N GLN A 371 -14.01 8.62 15.40
CA GLN A 371 -13.91 7.19 15.71
C GLN A 371 -13.93 6.35 14.44
N VAL A 372 -12.82 5.68 14.16
CA VAL A 372 -12.61 4.80 13.01
C VAL A 372 -13.25 3.44 13.24
N VAL A 373 -13.06 2.87 14.42
CA VAL A 373 -13.53 1.54 14.80
C VAL A 373 -13.51 1.38 16.32
N SER A 374 -14.35 0.49 16.83
CA SER A 374 -14.45 0.09 18.24
C SER A 374 -15.20 -1.23 18.33
N ARG A 375 -15.55 -1.67 19.54
CA ARG A 375 -16.53 -2.75 19.75
C ARG A 375 -17.92 -2.41 19.20
N GLU A 376 -18.39 -1.19 19.45
CA GLU A 376 -19.77 -0.76 19.17
C GLU A 376 -19.97 -0.19 17.76
N LYS A 377 -18.89 0.34 17.18
CA LYS A 377 -18.88 0.96 15.85
C LYS A 377 -18.04 0.12 14.89
N PRO A 378 -18.67 -0.43 13.83
CA PRO A 378 -17.96 -1.06 12.73
C PRO A 378 -16.98 -0.10 12.06
N LEU A 379 -15.92 -0.68 11.50
CA LEU A 379 -14.89 -0.03 10.72
C LEU A 379 -15.50 0.86 9.63
N ILE A 380 -14.98 2.07 9.52
CA ILE A 380 -15.28 3.01 8.44
C ILE A 380 -14.10 3.14 7.47
N ASP A 381 -14.42 3.43 6.21
CA ASP A 381 -13.50 3.81 5.14
C ASP A 381 -12.33 2.85 4.91
N ASP A 382 -12.51 1.55 5.19
CA ASP A 382 -11.49 0.52 4.98
C ASP A 382 -10.14 0.90 5.60
N GLN A 383 -10.15 1.59 6.75
CA GLN A 383 -8.92 2.01 7.44
C GLN A 383 -8.19 0.85 8.13
N PHE A 384 -8.80 -0.34 8.11
CA PHE A 384 -8.14 -1.60 8.39
C PHE A 384 -8.54 -2.60 7.32
N VAL A 385 -7.57 -3.35 6.82
CA VAL A 385 -7.80 -4.29 5.73
C VAL A 385 -7.01 -5.58 5.91
N PHE A 386 -7.47 -6.63 5.25
CA PHE A 386 -6.79 -7.92 5.19
C PHE A 386 -6.94 -8.56 3.81
N GLY A 387 -6.25 -9.68 3.59
CA GLY A 387 -6.44 -10.49 2.39
C GLY A 387 -6.10 -9.76 1.08
N CYS A 388 -5.19 -8.79 1.11
CA CYS A 388 -4.64 -8.19 -0.10
C CYS A 388 -3.89 -9.25 -0.94
N GLY A 389 -3.65 -8.98 -2.22
CA GLY A 389 -2.95 -9.92 -3.10
C GLY A 389 -1.54 -10.27 -2.62
N ALA A 390 -1.02 -11.44 -2.99
CA ALA A 390 0.33 -11.87 -2.57
C ALA A 390 1.45 -10.97 -3.13
N GLU A 391 1.26 -10.42 -4.33
CA GLU A 391 2.20 -9.51 -5.01
C GLU A 391 1.93 -8.04 -4.66
N SER A 392 1.19 -7.78 -3.60
CA SER A 392 0.74 -6.44 -3.24
C SER A 392 1.71 -5.76 -2.27
N ARG A 393 1.52 -4.46 -2.03
CA ARG A 393 2.24 -3.68 -1.01
C ARG A 393 1.90 -4.12 0.42
N ALA A 394 0.88 -4.96 0.57
CA ALA A 394 0.35 -5.46 1.83
C ALA A 394 0.16 -6.98 1.79
N PRO A 395 1.23 -7.75 1.50
CA PRO A 395 1.09 -9.20 1.32
C PRO A 395 0.51 -9.85 2.58
N PRO A 396 -0.36 -10.86 2.48
CA PRO A 396 -0.89 -11.55 3.64
C PRO A 396 0.24 -12.08 4.54
N PHE A 397 0.04 -12.02 5.85
CA PHE A 397 0.91 -12.68 6.82
C PHE A 397 0.07 -13.57 7.73
N ASN A 398 0.73 -14.46 8.47
CA ASN A 398 0.05 -15.47 9.27
C ASN A 398 -0.08 -15.04 10.74
N PHE A 399 -0.97 -15.75 11.44
CA PHE A 399 -1.10 -15.66 12.89
C PHE A 399 0.18 -16.11 13.59
#